data_AF-A0A955YZR2-F1
#
_entry.id   AF-A0A955YZR2-F1
#
_cell.length_a   1.000
_cell.length_b   1.000
_cell.length_c   1.000
_cell.angle_alpha   90.00
_cell.angle_beta   90.00
_cell.angle_gamma   90.00
#
_symmetry.space_group_name_H-M   'P 1'
#
loop_
_entity.id
_entity.type
_entity.pdbx_description
1 polymer ?
#
loop_
_entity_poly.entity_id
_entity_poly.type
_entity_poly.pdbx_seq_one_letter_code
_entity_poly.pdbx_strand_id
1 'polypeptide(L)'
;ATLANGGVCPLTGERVLLPSTVRACLSLMYSSGMYDFSGEFAFCMGMPAKSGVAGGLMVVVPNVLGLCTWSPRLDALGNSVRGLAFCEELVSRFTFHIYDGLIGATDDKRDPTQRR
;
A
#
# COMPACT_ATOMS: atom_id res chain seq x y z
N ALA A 1 9.59 0.51 1.90
CA ALA A 1 9.96 -0.90 2.19
C ALA A 1 10.21 -1.16 3.68
N THR A 2 10.92 -0.32 4.43
CA THR A 2 11.15 -0.49 5.89
C THR A 2 9.88 -0.71 6.71
N LEU A 3 8.80 0.04 6.44
CA LEU A 3 7.50 -0.15 7.07
C LEU A 3 6.88 -1.52 6.75
N ALA A 4 7.02 -2.00 5.50
CA ALA A 4 6.57 -3.34 5.09
C ALA A 4 7.34 -4.45 5.82
N ASN A 5 8.58 -4.17 6.22
CA ASN A 5 9.52 -5.10 6.84
C ASN A 5 9.64 -4.88 8.37
N GLY A 6 8.54 -4.52 9.04
CA GLY A 6 8.51 -4.45 10.51
C GLY A 6 9.47 -3.44 11.14
N GLY A 7 9.87 -2.41 10.40
CA GLY A 7 10.75 -1.34 10.88
C GLY A 7 12.24 -1.60 10.66
N VAL A 8 12.60 -2.70 10.01
CA VAL A 8 13.98 -3.02 9.62
C VAL A 8 14.22 -2.61 8.18
N CYS A 9 15.24 -1.80 7.92
CA CYS A 9 15.60 -1.40 6.57
C CYS A 9 16.08 -2.65 5.79
N PRO A 10 15.43 -3.02 4.67
CA PRO A 10 15.78 -4.25 3.96
C PRO A 10 17.14 -4.18 3.25
N LEU A 11 17.69 -2.98 3.04
CA LEU A 11 18.98 -2.80 2.38
C LEU A 11 20.15 -2.80 3.36
N THR A 12 19.95 -2.33 4.60
CA THR A 12 21.02 -2.21 5.60
C THR A 12 20.91 -3.23 6.73
N GLY A 13 19.75 -3.86 6.92
CA GLY A 13 19.48 -4.75 8.06
C GLY A 13 19.26 -4.02 9.39
N GLU A 14 19.35 -2.69 9.40
CA GLU A 14 19.23 -1.88 10.61
C GLU A 14 17.76 -1.71 11.03
N ARG A 15 17.49 -1.80 12.35
CA ARG A 15 16.19 -1.43 12.91
C ARG A 15 16.09 0.09 13.02
N VAL A 16 15.31 0.68 12.12
CA VAL A 16 15.02 2.13 12.09
C VAL A 16 13.79 2.46 12.95
N LEU A 17 12.82 1.56 13.05
CA LEU A 17 11.57 1.76 13.78
C LEU A 17 11.25 0.58 14.70
N LEU A 18 10.58 0.87 15.82
CA LEU A 18 10.02 -0.16 16.69
C LEU A 18 8.82 -0.84 16.02
N PRO A 19 8.61 -2.16 16.24
CA PRO A 19 7.45 -2.86 15.69
C PRO A 19 6.10 -2.24 16.06
N SER A 20 5.98 -1.69 17.29
CA SER A 20 4.78 -0.99 17.76
C SER A 20 4.50 0.28 16.96
N THR A 21 5.54 1.08 16.67
CA THR A 21 5.45 2.29 15.84
C THR A 21 5.02 1.94 14.42
N VAL A 22 5.59 0.88 13.83
CA VAL A 22 5.25 0.43 12.48
C VAL A 22 3.78 0.02 12.42
N ARG A 23 3.32 -0.79 13.37
CA ARG A 23 1.91 -1.21 13.45
C ARG A 23 0.97 0.00 13.54
N ALA A 24 1.24 0.93 14.45
CA ALA A 24 0.42 2.14 14.60
C ALA A 24 0.40 3.00 13.34
N CYS A 25 1.56 3.19 12.70
CA CYS A 25 1.68 3.96 11.47
C CYS A 25 0.89 3.32 10.32
N LEU A 26 1.04 2.02 10.09
CA LEU A 26 0.30 1.30 9.05
C LEU A 26 -1.22 1.32 9.29
N SER A 27 -1.66 1.20 10.55
CA SER A 27 -3.08 1.32 10.90
C SER A 27 -3.65 2.70 10.54
N LEU A 28 -2.93 3.79 10.80
CA LEU A 28 -3.37 5.13 10.44
C LEU A 28 -3.30 5.39 8.93
N MET A 29 -2.25 4.92 8.25
CA MET A 29 -2.15 4.97 6.79
C MET A 29 -3.33 4.25 6.12
N TYR A 30 -3.77 3.12 6.69
CA TYR A 30 -4.91 2.37 6.17
C TYR A 30 -6.23 3.14 6.29
N SER A 31 -6.51 3.76 7.45
CA SER A 31 -7.81 4.41 7.71
C SER A 31 -7.90 5.87 7.29
N SER A 32 -6.76 6.58 7.17
CA SER A 32 -6.73 8.05 7.01
C SER A 32 -5.67 8.54 6.01
N GLY A 33 -5.12 7.63 5.20
CA GLY A 33 -3.98 7.92 4.32
C GLY A 33 -4.26 8.80 3.11
N MET A 34 -5.52 8.82 2.65
CA MET A 34 -5.90 9.22 1.29
C MET A 34 -6.94 10.36 1.28
N TYR A 35 -6.92 11.23 2.30
CA TYR A 35 -7.90 12.30 2.47
C TYR A 35 -9.33 11.74 2.57
N ASP A 36 -10.32 12.40 1.99
CA ASP A 36 -11.72 11.96 1.96
C ASP A 36 -11.90 10.63 1.18
N PHE A 37 -10.89 10.22 0.40
CA PHE A 37 -10.87 8.94 -0.31
C PHE A 37 -10.38 7.76 0.56
N SER A 38 -10.05 7.97 1.84
CA SER A 38 -9.44 6.91 2.68
C SER A 38 -10.32 5.68 2.87
N GLY A 39 -11.63 5.87 3.08
CA GLY A 39 -12.57 4.75 3.23
C GLY A 39 -12.69 3.91 1.96
N GLU A 40 -12.84 4.57 0.81
CA GLU A 40 -12.95 3.90 -0.48
C GLU A 40 -11.64 3.22 -0.89
N PHE A 41 -10.50 3.87 -0.64
CA PHE A 41 -9.19 3.27 -0.89
C PHE A 41 -8.98 2.01 -0.05
N ALA A 42 -9.36 2.04 1.23
CA ALA A 42 -9.28 0.88 2.10
C ALA A 42 -10.20 -0.26 1.63
N PHE A 43 -11.38 0.06 1.10
CA PHE A 43 -12.33 -0.93 0.59
C PHE A 43 -11.91 -1.54 -0.75
N CYS A 44 -11.47 -0.72 -1.71
CA CYS A 44 -11.14 -1.17 -3.06
C CYS A 44 -9.71 -1.72 -3.17
N MET A 45 -8.74 -1.04 -2.55
CA MET A 45 -7.32 -1.38 -2.69
C MET A 45 -6.80 -2.20 -1.51
N GLY A 46 -7.33 -1.98 -0.30
CA GLY A 46 -6.99 -2.78 0.87
C GLY A 46 -5.51 -2.77 1.23
N MET A 47 -4.81 -1.66 1.00
CA MET A 47 -3.39 -1.50 1.33
C MET A 47 -3.18 -0.20 2.15
N PRO A 48 -2.30 -0.17 3.15
CA PRO A 48 -1.89 1.08 3.78
C PRO A 48 -1.22 2.01 2.77
N ALA A 49 -1.71 3.26 2.68
CA ALA A 49 -1.16 4.24 1.76
C ALA A 49 -1.09 5.65 2.38
N LYS A 50 -0.32 6.55 1.76
CA LYS A 50 -0.35 7.98 2.07
C LYS A 50 -0.17 8.79 0.80
N SER A 51 -1.14 9.63 0.51
CA SER A 51 -1.10 10.61 -0.58
C SER A 51 -0.51 11.95 -0.13
N GLY A 52 0.07 12.71 -1.06
CA GLY A 52 0.55 14.07 -0.82
C GLY A 52 0.33 14.98 -2.03
N VAL A 53 0.11 16.27 -1.77
CA VAL A 53 -0.24 17.30 -2.77
C VAL A 53 0.80 17.47 -3.90
N ALA A 54 2.04 17.03 -3.69
CA ALA A 54 3.06 16.98 -4.75
C ALA A 54 2.79 15.89 -5.81
N GLY A 55 1.70 15.11 -5.67
CA GLY A 55 1.36 13.98 -6.53
C GLY A 55 2.08 12.69 -6.17
N GLY A 56 2.68 12.63 -4.97
CA GLY A 56 3.31 11.43 -4.44
C GLY A 56 2.31 10.54 -3.72
N LEU A 57 2.39 9.22 -3.95
CA LEU A 57 1.58 8.23 -3.27
C LEU A 57 2.47 7.09 -2.79
N MET A 58 2.69 7.05 -1.48
CA MET A 58 3.39 5.96 -0.80
C MET A 58 2.40 4.84 -0.51
N VAL A 59 2.76 3.60 -0.83
CA VAL A 59 1.94 2.42 -0.56
C VAL A 59 2.81 1.34 0.08
N VAL A 60 2.23 0.63 1.03
CA VAL A 60 2.88 -0.47 1.73
C VAL A 60 2.05 -1.73 1.53
N VAL A 61 2.70 -2.80 1.05
CA VAL A 61 2.16 -4.16 1.07
C VAL A 61 2.88 -4.88 2.20
N PRO A 62 2.26 -5.04 3.39
CA PRO A 62 2.92 -5.64 4.55
C PRO A 62 3.54 -6.99 4.21
N ASN A 63 4.77 -7.23 4.68
CA ASN A 63 5.56 -8.45 4.44
C ASN A 63 5.99 -8.72 2.99
N VAL A 64 5.64 -7.86 2.03
CA VAL A 64 5.99 -8.07 0.61
C VAL A 64 6.89 -6.94 0.11
N LEU A 65 6.40 -5.70 0.08
CA LEU A 65 7.12 -4.57 -0.51
C LEU A 65 6.60 -3.23 0.02
N GLY A 66 7.37 -2.16 -0.23
CA GLY A 66 6.83 -0.80 -0.14
C GLY A 66 7.22 -0.02 -1.38
N LEU A 67 6.26 0.68 -1.97
CA LEU A 67 6.39 1.40 -3.23
C LEU A 67 5.99 2.86 -3.07
N CYS A 68 6.42 3.67 -4.03
CA CYS A 68 6.02 5.07 -4.15
C CYS A 68 5.77 5.37 -5.62
N THR A 69 4.60 5.90 -5.94
CA THR A 69 4.31 6.46 -7.27
C THR A 69 4.35 7.97 -7.18
N TRP A 70 4.75 8.61 -8.28
CA TRP A 70 4.75 10.07 -8.37
C TRP A 70 4.24 10.51 -9.74
N SER A 71 3.18 11.30 -9.72
CA SER A 71 2.61 11.95 -10.90
C SER A 71 1.87 13.22 -10.45
N PRO A 72 2.33 14.42 -10.85
CA PRO A 72 1.85 15.69 -10.29
C PRO A 72 0.34 15.96 -10.41
N ARG A 73 -0.33 15.46 -11.45
CA ARG A 73 -1.76 15.71 -11.67
C ARG A 73 -2.61 15.03 -10.60
N LEU A 74 -3.38 15.82 -9.87
CA LEU A 74 -4.31 15.37 -8.83
C LEU A 74 -5.76 15.27 -9.35
N ASP A 75 -6.56 14.46 -8.69
CA ASP A 75 -8.02 14.45 -8.79
C ASP A 75 -8.65 15.54 -7.90
N ALA A 76 -9.99 15.56 -7.83
CA ALA A 76 -10.74 16.50 -7.01
C ALA A 76 -10.53 16.33 -5.49
N LEU A 77 -10.04 15.17 -5.05
CA LEU A 77 -9.79 14.83 -3.64
C LEU A 77 -8.31 15.00 -3.25
N GLY A 78 -7.47 15.51 -4.15
CA GLY A 78 -6.06 15.77 -3.91
C GLY A 78 -5.15 14.55 -4.06
N ASN A 79 -5.62 13.47 -4.70
CA ASN A 79 -4.85 12.25 -4.92
C ASN A 79 -4.29 12.19 -6.35
N SER A 80 -3.11 11.59 -6.52
CA SER A 80 -2.51 11.45 -7.86
C SER A 80 -3.35 10.54 -8.74
N VAL A 81 -3.85 11.06 -9.87
CA VAL A 81 -4.73 10.32 -10.80
C VAL A 81 -4.06 9.04 -11.29
N ARG A 82 -2.78 9.12 -11.68
CA ARG A 82 -2.03 7.96 -12.16
C ARG A 82 -1.59 7.04 -11.02
N GLY A 83 -1.35 7.59 -9.83
CA GLY A 83 -1.04 6.78 -8.65
C GLY A 83 -2.21 5.89 -8.25
N LEU A 84 -3.43 6.44 -8.23
CA LEU A 84 -4.64 5.67 -7.96
C LEU A 84 -4.90 4.58 -9.01
N ALA A 85 -4.84 4.94 -10.30
CA ALA A 85 -5.01 3.97 -11.39
C ALA A 85 -3.98 2.84 -11.35
N PHE A 86 -2.74 3.15 -10.95
CA PHE A 86 -1.72 2.13 -10.74
C PHE A 86 -2.07 1.17 -9.58
N CYS A 87 -2.53 1.70 -8.44
CA CYS A 87 -2.92 0.89 -7.30
C CYS A 87 -4.11 -0.03 -7.63
N GLU A 88 -5.08 0.46 -8.40
CA GLU A 88 -6.21 -0.31 -8.89
C GLU A 88 -5.75 -1.52 -9.70
N GLU A 89 -4.90 -1.27 -10.69
CA GLU A 89 -4.36 -2.33 -11.54
C GLU A 89 -3.43 -3.28 -10.78
N LEU A 90 -2.76 -2.80 -9.74
CA LEU A 90 -1.90 -3.63 -8.90
C LEU A 90 -2.75 -4.66 -8.12
N VAL A 91 -3.85 -4.23 -7.51
CA VAL A 91 -4.73 -5.10 -6.70
C VAL A 91 -5.62 -5.97 -7.57
N SER A 92 -5.94 -5.54 -8.80
CA SER A 92 -6.64 -6.39 -9.78
C SER A 92 -5.78 -7.57 -10.24
N ARG A 93 -4.46 -7.39 -10.34
CA ARG A 93 -3.51 -8.41 -10.82
C ARG A 93 -2.93 -9.29 -9.72
N PHE A 94 -2.77 -8.79 -8.51
CA PHE A 94 -2.06 -9.48 -7.44
C PHE A 94 -2.89 -9.61 -6.17
N THR A 95 -2.62 -10.65 -5.39
CA THR A 95 -3.25 -10.89 -4.08
C THR A 95 -2.68 -10.00 -2.98
N PHE A 96 -2.72 -8.68 -3.18
CA PHE A 96 -2.16 -7.69 -2.25
C PHE A 96 -3.20 -7.01 -1.37
N HIS A 97 -4.50 -7.19 -1.64
CA HIS A 97 -5.52 -6.73 -0.71
C HIS A 97 -5.35 -7.47 0.63
N ILE A 98 -5.42 -6.75 1.77
CA ILE A 98 -5.19 -7.36 3.09
C ILE A 98 -6.13 -8.53 3.44
N TYR A 99 -7.23 -8.68 2.70
CA TYR A 99 -8.23 -9.76 2.86
C TYR A 99 -8.18 -10.81 1.76
N ASP A 100 -7.39 -10.63 0.69
CA ASP A 100 -7.29 -11.62 -0.41
C ASP A 100 -6.80 -12.99 0.12
N GLY A 101 -5.93 -13.00 1.14
CA GLY A 101 -5.41 -14.23 1.74
C GLY A 101 -6.47 -15.11 2.44
N LEU A 102 -7.65 -14.58 2.76
CA LEU A 102 -8.73 -15.32 3.41
C LEU A 102 -9.64 -16.04 2.41
N ILE A 103 -9.82 -15.44 1.24
CA ILE A 103 -10.76 -15.90 0.21
C ILE A 103 -10.09 -16.87 -0.78
N GLY A 104 -8.76 -16.99 -0.72
CA GLY A 104 -7.97 -17.63 -1.78
C GLY A 104 -7.88 -16.71 -2.99
N ALA A 105 -6.83 -16.86 -3.81
CA ALA A 105 -6.76 -16.14 -5.08
C ALA A 105 -8.00 -16.52 -5.92
N THR A 106 -8.79 -15.55 -6.35
CA THR A 106 -9.68 -15.76 -7.49
C THR A 106 -8.84 -16.14 -8.71
N ASP A 107 -9.36 -16.96 -9.63
CA ASP A 107 -8.58 -17.59 -10.72
C ASP A 107 -7.68 -16.63 -11.54
N ASP A 108 -8.00 -15.33 -11.55
CA ASP A 108 -7.28 -14.31 -12.31
C ASP A 108 -6.14 -13.60 -11.54
N LYS A 109 -6.12 -13.64 -10.20
CA LYS A 109 -5.11 -12.95 -9.38
C LYS A 109 -3.87 -13.81 -9.18
N ARG A 110 -2.70 -13.18 -9.24
CA ARG A 110 -1.40 -13.84 -9.03
C ARG A 110 -0.88 -13.58 -7.63
N ASP A 111 -0.43 -14.64 -6.96
CA ASP A 111 0.36 -14.51 -5.73
C ASP A 111 1.86 -14.55 -6.07
N PRO A 112 2.59 -13.42 -6.02
CA PRO A 112 4.01 -13.39 -6.34
C PRO A 112 4.89 -13.94 -5.21
N THR A 113 4.33 -14.25 -4.05
CA THR A 113 5.08 -14.81 -2.91
C THR A 113 5.15 -16.33 -2.96
N GLN A 114 4.24 -16.98 -3.68
CA GLN A 114 4.30 -18.41 -3.93
C GLN A 114 5.46 -18.73 -4.88
N ARG A 115 6.40 -19.53 -4.39
CA ARG A 115 7.46 -20.10 -5.23
C ARG A 115 6.84 -21.15 -6.14
N ARG A 116 7.00 -20.99 -7.46
CA ARG A 116 6.77 -22.06 -8.43
C ARG A 116 7.73 -23.22 -8.22
#